data_AF-A0A3M1QV91-F1
#
_entry.id   AF-A0A3M1QV91-F1
#
_cell.length_a   1.000
_cell.length_b   1.000
_cell.length_c   1.000
_cell.angle_alpha   90.00
_cell.angle_beta   90.00
_cell.angle_gamma   90.00
#
_symmetry.space_group_name_H-M   'P 1'
#
loop_
_entity.id
_entity.type
_entity.pdbx_description
1 polymer ?
#
loop_
_entity_poly.entity_id
_entity_poly.type
_entity_poly.pdbx_seq_one_letter_code
_entity_poly.pdbx_strand_id
1 'polypeptide(L)'
;MLRCVTVKLELPAEVLHNLHDEDIAAKAKEAFIMELLREHRLSQGKAAELLGIDRHCLFELMGKYHIPVIDLTPEELAEELQQPFPKP
;
A
#
# COMPACT_ATOMS: atom_id res chain seq x y z
N MET A 1 -8.09 2.60 -20.44
CA MET A 1 -7.98 1.21 -20.93
C MET A 1 -7.51 0.34 -19.78
N LEU A 2 -8.20 -0.77 -19.50
CA LEU A 2 -7.70 -1.79 -18.58
C LEU A 2 -6.78 -2.73 -19.36
N ARG A 3 -5.60 -3.03 -18.81
CA ARG A 3 -4.65 -4.00 -19.38
C ARG A 3 -4.44 -5.10 -18.35
N CYS A 4 -4.67 -6.34 -18.75
CA CYS A 4 -4.38 -7.49 -17.91
C CYS A 4 -2.92 -7.91 -18.09
N VAL A 5 -2.26 -8.22 -16.98
CA VAL A 5 -0.92 -8.82 -16.94
C VAL A 5 -1.04 -10.10 -16.12
N THR A 6 -0.44 -11.19 -16.60
CA THR A 6 -0.39 -12.46 -15.88
C THR A 6 1.01 -12.64 -15.32
N VAL A 7 1.09 -12.99 -14.03
CA VAL A 7 2.35 -13.28 -13.33
C VAL A 7 2.31 -14.74 -12.88
N LYS A 8 3.37 -15.51 -13.18
CA LYS A 8 3.55 -16.87 -12.69
C LYS A 8 4.63 -16.86 -11.62
N LEU A 9 4.31 -17.37 -10.43
CA LEU A 9 5.22 -17.51 -9.30
C LEU A 9 5.49 -19.00 -9.07
N GLU A 10 6.75 -19.36 -8.88
CA GLU A 10 7.16 -20.70 -8.49
C GLU A 10 7.60 -20.64 -7.02
N LEU A 11 6.89 -21.38 -6.18
CA LEU A 11 7.12 -21.41 -4.74
C LEU A 11 7.42 -22.86 -4.30
N PRO A 12 8.33 -23.07 -3.34
CA PRO A 12 8.53 -24.38 -2.75
C PRO A 12 7.23 -24.93 -2.15
N ALA A 13 6.99 -26.24 -2.28
CA ALA A 13 5.77 -26.89 -1.77
C ALA A 13 5.58 -26.67 -0.25
N GLU A 14 6.67 -26.61 0.50
CA GLU A 14 6.69 -26.32 1.93
C GLU A 14 6.07 -24.96 2.29
N VAL A 15 6.22 -23.97 1.40
CA VAL A 15 5.62 -22.63 1.57
C VAL A 15 4.13 -22.70 1.30
N LEU A 16 3.71 -23.45 0.28
CA LEU A 16 2.30 -23.63 -0.07
C LEU A 16 1.51 -24.30 1.06
N HIS A 17 2.12 -25.25 1.78
CA HIS A 17 1.49 -25.92 2.92
C HIS A 17 1.14 -24.99 4.08
N ASN A 18 1.80 -23.84 4.20
CA ASN A 18 1.52 -22.84 5.25
C ASN A 18 0.47 -21.80 4.82
N LEU A 19 0.01 -21.82 3.56
CA LEU A 19 -0.85 -20.80 2.97
C LEU A 19 -2.32 -21.24 2.79
N HIS A 20 -2.72 -22.33 3.45
CA HIS A 20 -3.88 -23.16 3.09
C HIS A 20 -5.27 -22.51 3.06
N ASP A 21 -5.48 -21.26 3.52
CA ASP A 21 -6.82 -20.65 3.59
C ASP A 21 -6.90 -19.19 3.08
N GLU A 22 -5.78 -18.55 2.75
CA GLU A 22 -5.80 -17.19 2.19
C GLU A 22 -5.70 -17.25 0.67
N ASP A 23 -6.50 -16.43 -0.03
CA ASP A 23 -6.37 -16.26 -1.47
C ASP A 23 -4.97 -15.66 -1.78
N ILE A 24 -4.02 -16.53 -2.13
CA ILE A 24 -2.63 -16.17 -2.46
C ILE A 24 -2.61 -15.09 -3.55
N ALA A 25 -3.53 -15.13 -4.51
CA ALA A 25 -3.59 -14.12 -5.55
C ALA A 25 -4.01 -12.76 -4.98
N ALA A 26 -4.96 -12.73 -4.05
CA ALA A 26 -5.35 -11.51 -3.35
C ALA A 26 -4.19 -10.95 -2.51
N LYS A 27 -3.45 -11.79 -1.79
CA LYS A 27 -2.26 -11.38 -1.01
C LYS A 27 -1.12 -10.89 -1.90
N ALA A 28 -0.86 -11.59 -3.00
CA ALA A 28 0.16 -11.18 -3.96
C ALA A 28 -0.20 -9.81 -4.56
N LYS A 29 -1.47 -9.59 -4.91
CA LYS A 29 -1.97 -8.30 -5.37
C LYS A 29 -1.82 -7.23 -4.29
N GLU A 30 -2.22 -7.51 -3.06
CA GLU A 30 -2.07 -6.59 -1.92
C GLU A 30 -0.62 -6.16 -1.73
N ALA A 31 0.30 -7.11 -1.61
CA ALA A 31 1.72 -6.86 -1.42
C ALA A 31 2.32 -6.05 -2.58
N PHE A 32 1.96 -6.39 -3.82
CA PHE A 32 2.42 -5.67 -5.01
C PHE A 32 1.95 -4.20 -5.02
N ILE A 33 0.68 -3.96 -4.68
CA ILE A 33 0.13 -2.60 -4.62
C ILE A 33 0.78 -1.79 -3.47
N MET A 34 1.03 -2.42 -2.32
CA MET A 34 1.73 -1.78 -1.21
C MET A 34 3.17 -1.40 -1.57
N GLU A 35 3.88 -2.24 -2.32
CA GLU A 35 5.25 -1.91 -2.74
C GLU A 35 5.27 -0.75 -3.74
N LEU A 36 4.35 -0.72 -4.70
CA LEU A 36 4.22 0.42 -5.62
C LEU A 36 3.87 1.72 -4.89
N LEU A 37 3.09 1.64 -3.81
CA LEU A 37 2.79 2.79 -2.95
C LEU A 37 4.06 3.25 -2.20
N ARG A 38 4.83 2.31 -1.64
CA ARG A 38 6.12 2.59 -0.96
C ARG A 38 7.11 3.28 -1.90
N GLU A 39 7.18 2.85 -3.16
CA GLU A 39 8.07 3.45 -4.17
C GLU A 39 7.53 4.75 -4.78
N HIS A 40 6.43 5.31 -4.25
CA HIS A 40 5.74 6.49 -4.79
C HIS A 40 5.33 6.35 -6.27
N ARG A 41 5.17 5.12 -6.77
CA ARG A 41 4.67 4.80 -8.12
C ARG A 41 3.14 4.84 -8.17
N LEU A 42 2.49 4.79 -7.00
CA LEU A 42 1.05 4.77 -6.83
C LEU A 42 0.62 5.74 -5.73
N SER A 43 -0.48 6.47 -5.93
CA SER A 43 -1.05 7.32 -4.87
C SER A 43 -1.88 6.50 -3.88
N GLN A 44 -2.05 7.01 -2.66
CA GLN A 44 -2.89 6.37 -1.64
C GLN A 44 -4.33 6.14 -2.14
N GLY A 45 -4.94 7.16 -2.76
CA GLY A 45 -6.30 7.03 -3.33
C GLY A 45 -6.39 5.94 -4.40
N LYS A 46 -5.36 5.79 -5.24
CA LYS A 46 -5.34 4.75 -6.27
C LYS A 46 -5.08 3.36 -5.67
N ALA A 47 -4.27 3.25 -4.63
CA ALA A 47 -4.06 2.01 -3.89
C ALA A 47 -5.38 1.50 -3.27
N ALA A 48 -6.12 2.38 -2.58
CA ALA A 48 -7.45 2.07 -2.05
C ALA A 48 -8.42 1.59 -3.14
N GLU A 49 -8.50 2.32 -4.26
CA GLU A 49 -9.36 1.95 -5.41
C GLU A 49 -9.00 0.56 -5.96
N LEU A 50 -7.71 0.28 -6.18
CA LEU A 50 -7.26 -0.99 -6.76
C LEU A 50 -7.47 -2.19 -5.83
N LEU A 51 -7.41 -1.96 -4.51
CA LEU A 51 -7.68 -2.98 -3.49
C LEU A 51 -9.17 -3.09 -3.15
N GLY A 52 -10.00 -2.13 -3.57
CA GLY A 52 -11.42 -2.09 -3.24
C GLY A 52 -11.69 -1.84 -1.75
N ILE A 53 -10.80 -1.11 -1.08
CA ILE A 53 -10.89 -0.79 0.35
C ILE A 53 -11.08 0.71 0.56
N ASP A 54 -11.67 1.09 1.70
CA ASP A 54 -11.76 2.50 2.07
C ASP A 54 -10.44 3.05 2.62
N ARG A 55 -10.43 4.37 2.89
CA ARG A 55 -9.24 5.09 3.36
C ARG A 55 -8.74 4.64 4.73
N HIS A 56 -9.64 4.28 5.65
CA HIS A 56 -9.26 3.81 6.98
C HIS A 56 -8.59 2.43 6.88
N CYS A 57 -9.19 1.50 6.13
CA CYS A 57 -8.61 0.20 5.83
C CYS A 57 -7.23 0.32 5.17
N LEU A 58 -7.04 1.28 4.25
CA LEU A 58 -5.74 1.54 3.64
C LEU A 58 -4.70 1.98 4.67
N PHE A 59 -5.03 2.87 5.61
CA PHE A 59 -4.09 3.33 6.62
C PHE A 59 -3.67 2.23 7.60
N GLU A 60 -4.59 1.36 7.99
CA GLU A 60 -4.26 0.16 8.76
C GLU A 60 -3.29 -0.75 7.98
N LEU A 61 -3.55 -0.94 6.68
CA LEU A 61 -2.69 -1.73 5.81
C LEU A 61 -1.30 -1.10 5.64
N MET A 62 -1.22 0.21 5.42
CA MET A 62 0.05 0.94 5.36
C MET A 62 0.85 0.77 6.65
N GLY A 63 0.18 0.81 7.80
CA GLY A 63 0.78 0.50 9.10
C GLY A 63 1.39 -0.90 9.15
N LYS A 64 0.64 -1.92 8.71
CA LYS A 64 1.14 -3.31 8.64
C LYS A 64 2.37 -3.46 7.74
N TYR A 65 2.42 -2.74 6.62
CA TYR A 65 3.56 -2.76 5.70
C TYR A 65 4.66 -1.76 6.07
N HIS A 66 4.55 -1.02 7.17
CA HIS A 66 5.50 0.02 7.58
C HIS A 66 5.72 1.06 6.46
N ILE A 67 4.62 1.52 5.86
CA ILE A 67 4.61 2.60 4.86
C ILE A 67 4.12 3.87 5.58
N PRO A 68 4.89 4.96 5.60
CA PRO A 68 4.48 6.19 6.25
C PRO A 68 3.24 6.77 5.55
N VAL A 69 2.24 7.18 6.34
CA VAL A 69 1.03 7.86 5.83
C VAL A 69 1.37 9.28 5.36
N ILE A 70 2.35 9.90 6.00
CA ILE A 70 2.87 11.22 5.71
C ILE A 70 4.36 11.04 5.46
N ASP A 71 4.79 11.38 4.25
CA ASP A 71 6.19 11.33 3.85
C ASP A 71 6.74 12.75 3.83
N LEU A 72 7.16 13.21 5.02
CA LEU A 72 7.80 14.51 5.21
C LEU A 72 9.17 14.27 5.83
N THR A 73 10.17 14.97 5.31
CA THR A 73 11.45 15.13 5.99
C THR A 73 11.26 15.92 7.29
N PRO A 74 12.18 15.79 8.27
CA PRO A 74 12.14 16.60 9.48
C PRO A 74 12.10 18.11 9.19
N GLU A 75 12.78 18.56 8.14
CA GLU A 75 12.82 19.94 7.70
C GLU A 75 11.46 20.39 7.15
N GLU A 76 10.86 19.62 6.24
CA GLU A 76 9.51 19.92 5.71
C GLU A 76 8.46 19.89 6.82
N LEU A 77 8.57 18.95 7.76
CA LEU A 77 7.70 18.91 8.93
C LEU A 77 7.86 20.17 9.81
N ALA A 78 9.09 20.62 10.04
CA ALA A 78 9.35 21.83 10.81
C ALA A 78 8.77 23.08 10.13
N GLU A 79 8.87 23.16 8.79
CA GLU A 79 8.27 24.24 8.00
C GLU A 79 6.73 24.22 8.09
N GLU A 80 6.11 23.05 7.91
CA GLU A 80 4.65 22.88 8.04
C GLU A 80 4.13 23.27 9.43
N LEU A 81 4.86 22.91 10.50
CA LEU A 81 4.48 23.25 11.88
C LEU A 81 4.59 24.76 12.19
N GLN A 82 5.34 25.52 11.40
CA GLN A 82 5.43 26.99 11.53
C GLN A 82 4.30 27.71 10.80
N GLN A 83 3.59 27.04 9.88
CA GLN A 83 2.47 27.66 9.16
C GLN A 83 1.25 27.79 10.09
N PRO A 84 0.58 28.96 10.11
CA PRO A 84 -0.67 29.10 10.84
C PRO A 84 -1.73 28.20 10.21
N PHE A 85 -2.54 27.54 11.05
CA PHE A 85 -3.64 26.71 10.56
C PHE A 85 -4.49 27.47 9.54
N PRO A 86 -4.85 26.84 8.40
CA PRO A 86 -5.71 27.47 7.42
C PRO A 86 -7.03 27.87 8.10
N LYS A 87 -7.43 29.13 7.91
CA LYS A 87 -8.72 29.61 8.41
C LYS A 87 -9.84 28.88 7.65
N PRO A 88 -10.90 28.44 8.37
CA PRO A 88 -12.02 27.72 7.78
C PRO A 88 -12.75 28.53 6.70
#